data_AF-A0A5K1J411-F1
#
_entry.id   AF-A0A5K1J411-F1
#
_cell.length_a   1.000
_cell.length_b   1.000
_cell.length_c   1.000
_cell.angle_alpha   90.00
_cell.angle_beta   90.00
_cell.angle_gamma   90.00
#
_symmetry.space_group_name_H-M   'P 1'
#
loop_
_entity.id
_entity.type
_entity.pdbx_description
1 polymer ?
#
loop_
_entity_poly.entity_id
_entity_poly.type
_entity_poly.pdbx_seq_one_letter_code
_entity_poly.pdbx_strand_id
1 'polypeptide(L)'
;MREDHAASRAAGGILRARAHGGSSQSLGIACEGGASDLIDFSVNVNPAGPSPRAVAAACKALSRIDVYPDRESLALVRALSRAQGISEDTIVCGAGASDIIWRLAAAVRPKRIVVCAPTFSEYAEAASYYGACVQEFPLSEADDFDVPASFARAIEGPGDVAYLCNPNNPTGRLVDPSVIDAAARRCEQVGALLVVDECFLGFAPDARERSVAARAACSRHVAVLSAFTKLYGMAGLRLGYLISGNAQLIEGIRRAGQAWPVSSVAEAAGIAALEDVEYVSRTRDVLAGERAWLSHELSSLGLSVVPSDANFLLVRTPAKDIPERLYKQGVLVRTCDSFSVLSRFWCRVAVRTRKENARLAMAFSRVLRAEGASGEGEPDERGGASCGGAMAGADGRGSAKEVDTRG
;
A
#
# COMPACT_ATOMS: atom_id res chain seq x y z
N MET A 1 -48.88 -1.06 -15.24
CA MET A 1 -48.56 0.32 -14.83
C MET A 1 -47.66 0.18 -13.62
N ARG A 2 -46.32 0.11 -13.74
CA ARG A 2 -45.38 1.15 -14.17
C ARG A 2 -45.70 2.50 -13.54
N GLU A 3 -44.95 2.84 -12.50
CA GLU A 3 -44.41 4.19 -12.34
C GLU A 3 -43.02 4.08 -11.69
N ASP A 4 -42.07 4.72 -12.36
CA ASP A 4 -40.65 4.74 -12.11
C ASP A 4 -40.31 5.66 -10.93
N HIS A 5 -39.56 5.16 -9.96
CA HIS A 5 -38.69 5.98 -9.12
C HIS A 5 -37.23 5.75 -9.52
N ALA A 6 -36.84 6.41 -10.61
CA ALA A 6 -35.46 6.69 -10.93
C ALA A 6 -34.94 7.74 -9.92
N ALA A 7 -34.46 7.27 -8.77
CA ALA A 7 -33.74 8.08 -7.79
C ALA A 7 -32.29 7.59 -7.65
N SER A 8 -31.36 8.42 -8.13
CA SER A 8 -29.96 8.56 -7.70
C SER A 8 -29.10 7.28 -7.61
N ARG A 9 -28.61 6.81 -8.77
CA ARG A 9 -27.50 5.83 -8.86
C ARG A 9 -26.20 6.41 -9.42
N ALA A 10 -26.07 7.73 -9.55
CA ALA A 10 -24.90 8.36 -10.15
C ALA A 10 -24.12 9.19 -9.12
N ALA A 11 -22.92 8.70 -8.77
CA ALA A 11 -21.73 9.41 -8.23
C ALA A 11 -21.03 8.67 -7.06
N GLY A 12 -21.75 7.94 -6.21
CA GLY A 12 -21.19 7.36 -4.97
C GLY A 12 -20.50 5.99 -5.09
N GLY A 13 -20.52 5.34 -6.27
CA GLY A 13 -20.11 3.94 -6.43
C GLY A 13 -18.64 3.70 -6.79
N ILE A 14 -17.95 4.70 -7.35
CA ILE A 14 -16.71 4.49 -8.10
C ILE A 14 -15.46 4.36 -7.19
N LEU A 15 -15.48 5.02 -6.02
CA LEU A 15 -14.39 5.01 -5.02
C LEU A 15 -14.81 4.31 -3.72
N ARG A 16 -15.48 3.15 -3.82
CA ARG A 16 -15.70 2.31 -2.63
C ARG A 16 -14.36 1.85 -2.05
N ALA A 17 -14.30 1.76 -0.72
CA ALA A 17 -13.21 1.13 0.00
C ALA A 17 -13.00 -0.30 -0.54
N ARG A 18 -11.92 -0.50 -1.31
CA ARG A 18 -11.47 -1.81 -1.77
C ARG A 18 -10.17 -2.15 -1.04
N ALA A 19 -9.86 -3.44 -0.90
CA ALA A 19 -8.62 -3.90 -0.25
C ALA A 19 -7.36 -3.39 -0.98
N HIS A 20 -7.41 -3.26 -2.31
CA HIS A 20 -6.28 -2.88 -3.16
C HIS A 20 -6.62 -1.79 -4.19
N GLY A 21 -5.61 -1.04 -4.65
CA GLY A 21 -5.74 -0.08 -5.76
C GLY A 21 -5.48 -0.73 -7.13
N GLY A 22 -5.90 -0.08 -8.22
CA GLY A 22 -5.53 -0.44 -9.59
C GLY A 22 -6.62 -0.98 -10.52
N SER A 23 -6.17 -1.41 -11.70
CA SER A 23 -6.83 -1.52 -13.02
C SER A 23 -8.29 -1.97 -13.13
N SER A 24 -8.93 -2.62 -12.17
CA SER A 24 -10.39 -2.78 -12.21
C SER A 24 -11.11 -1.45 -11.95
N GLN A 25 -10.47 -0.51 -11.25
CA GLN A 25 -10.87 0.89 -11.20
C GLN A 25 -10.61 1.53 -12.57
N SER A 26 -9.39 1.50 -13.09
CA SER A 26 -9.00 2.24 -14.30
C SER A 26 -9.62 1.72 -15.62
N LEU A 27 -9.74 0.39 -15.81
CA LEU A 27 -10.34 -0.24 -17.00
C LEU A 27 -11.87 -0.27 -16.96
N GLY A 28 -12.48 -0.50 -15.78
CA GLY A 28 -13.94 -0.45 -15.63
C GLY A 28 -14.49 0.97 -15.84
N ILE A 29 -13.74 1.97 -15.35
CA ILE A 29 -14.10 3.40 -15.44
C ILE A 29 -13.88 3.97 -16.85
N ALA A 30 -12.80 3.57 -17.54
CA ALA A 30 -12.56 4.00 -18.93
C ALA A 30 -13.71 3.59 -19.87
N CYS A 31 -14.36 2.46 -19.60
CA CYS A 31 -15.49 1.95 -20.38
C CYS A 31 -16.84 2.61 -20.02
N GLU A 32 -17.04 3.06 -18.79
CA GLU A 32 -18.35 3.61 -18.34
C GLU A 32 -18.43 5.15 -18.37
N GLY A 33 -17.29 5.87 -18.37
CA GLY A 33 -17.27 7.34 -18.21
C GLY A 33 -16.62 8.16 -19.32
N GLY A 34 -16.10 7.55 -20.39
CA GLY A 34 -15.45 8.28 -21.50
C GLY A 34 -14.16 9.03 -21.11
N ALA A 35 -13.59 8.78 -19.93
CA ALA A 35 -12.38 9.44 -19.46
C ALA A 35 -11.12 8.79 -20.05
N SER A 36 -10.77 9.16 -21.27
CA SER A 36 -9.51 8.81 -21.95
C SER A 36 -8.26 9.44 -21.29
N ASP A 37 -8.44 10.29 -20.27
CA ASP A 37 -7.39 11.12 -19.66
C ASP A 37 -7.09 10.82 -18.17
N LEU A 38 -7.60 9.71 -17.61
CA LEU A 38 -7.37 9.34 -16.21
C LEU A 38 -5.91 8.92 -15.96
N ILE A 39 -5.23 9.52 -14.97
CA ILE A 39 -3.93 9.06 -14.50
C ILE A 39 -4.08 8.35 -13.16
N ASP A 40 -3.53 7.14 -13.07
CA ASP A 40 -3.62 6.27 -11.90
C ASP A 40 -2.40 6.41 -10.98
N PHE A 41 -2.56 7.13 -9.88
CA PHE A 41 -1.62 7.24 -8.77
C PHE A 41 -1.93 6.25 -7.64
N SER A 42 -2.95 5.41 -7.77
CA SER A 42 -3.32 4.44 -6.73
C SER A 42 -2.42 3.20 -6.71
N VAL A 43 -1.67 2.95 -7.80
CA VAL A 43 -0.80 1.78 -7.99
C VAL A 43 0.67 2.16 -7.98
N ASN A 44 1.44 1.50 -7.12
CA ASN A 44 2.86 1.80 -6.88
C ASN A 44 3.77 0.93 -7.76
N VAL A 45 3.71 1.10 -9.08
CA VAL A 45 4.59 0.39 -10.04
C VAL A 45 5.59 1.38 -10.61
N ASN A 46 6.79 0.91 -10.94
CA ASN A 46 7.79 1.72 -11.64
C ASN A 46 7.17 2.35 -12.93
N PRO A 47 7.09 3.70 -13.03
CA PRO A 47 6.48 4.39 -14.16
C PRO A 47 7.29 4.25 -15.46
N ALA A 48 8.58 3.91 -15.38
CA ALA A 48 9.40 3.61 -16.56
C ALA A 48 9.04 2.26 -17.20
N GLY A 49 8.30 1.40 -16.48
CA GLY A 49 7.96 0.06 -16.90
C GLY A 49 9.14 -0.92 -16.80
N PRO A 50 8.95 -2.16 -17.28
CA PRO A 50 10.01 -3.16 -17.31
C PRO A 50 11.18 -2.76 -18.20
N SER A 51 12.37 -3.26 -17.87
CA SER A 51 13.54 -3.12 -18.75
C SER A 51 13.21 -3.63 -20.17
N PRO A 52 13.69 -2.95 -21.23
CA PRO A 52 13.59 -3.47 -22.60
C PRO A 52 14.14 -4.89 -22.75
N ARG A 53 15.18 -5.27 -21.98
CA ARG A 53 15.70 -6.65 -21.97
C ARG A 53 14.69 -7.64 -21.41
N ALA A 54 14.01 -7.28 -20.32
CA ALA A 54 12.96 -8.09 -19.73
C ALA A 54 11.76 -8.25 -20.68
N VAL A 55 11.36 -7.16 -21.37
CA VAL A 55 10.31 -7.21 -22.39
C VAL A 55 10.71 -8.12 -23.56
N ALA A 56 11.91 -7.97 -24.10
CA ALA A 56 12.40 -8.80 -25.20
C ALA A 56 12.46 -10.29 -24.81
N ALA A 57 12.90 -10.60 -23.58
CA ALA A 57 12.93 -11.97 -23.06
C ALA A 57 11.51 -12.55 -22.92
N ALA A 58 10.56 -11.76 -22.42
CA ALA A 58 9.14 -12.15 -22.36
C ALA A 58 8.59 -12.43 -23.76
N CYS A 59 8.79 -11.53 -24.72
CA CYS A 59 8.35 -11.70 -26.10
C CYS A 59 8.94 -12.95 -26.75
N LYS A 60 10.23 -13.24 -26.53
CA LYS A 60 10.86 -14.46 -27.02
C LYS A 60 10.22 -15.70 -26.39
N ALA A 61 9.96 -15.69 -25.09
CA ALA A 61 9.36 -16.81 -24.37
C ALA A 61 7.93 -17.13 -24.84
N LEU A 62 7.19 -16.15 -25.39
CA LEU A 62 5.86 -16.38 -25.97
C LEU A 62 5.86 -17.42 -27.10
N SER A 63 6.99 -17.61 -27.80
CA SER A 63 7.12 -18.64 -28.84
C SER A 63 7.14 -20.09 -28.32
N ARG A 64 7.18 -20.29 -27.00
CA ARG A 64 7.31 -21.61 -26.34
C ARG A 64 6.26 -21.89 -25.26
N ILE A 65 5.10 -21.23 -25.34
CA ILE A 65 4.01 -21.39 -24.36
C ILE A 65 3.24 -22.71 -24.51
N ASP A 66 3.55 -23.49 -25.55
CA ASP A 66 3.07 -24.85 -25.77
C ASP A 66 3.72 -25.88 -24.82
N VAL A 67 4.80 -25.49 -24.12
CA VAL A 67 5.51 -26.34 -23.15
C VAL A 67 5.27 -25.84 -21.74
N TYR A 68 4.98 -26.76 -20.81
CA TYR A 68 4.92 -26.44 -19.39
C TYR A 68 6.24 -25.83 -18.89
N PRO A 69 6.19 -24.79 -18.02
CA PRO A 69 7.39 -24.28 -17.39
C PRO A 69 8.01 -25.33 -16.48
N ASP A 70 9.26 -25.08 -16.07
CA ASP A 70 9.86 -25.87 -14.99
C ASP A 70 9.07 -25.64 -13.71
N ARG A 71 8.65 -26.73 -13.05
CA ARG A 71 7.77 -26.67 -11.88
C ARG A 71 8.40 -25.87 -10.73
N GLU A 72 9.71 -25.99 -10.57
CA GLU A 72 10.46 -25.38 -9.48
C GLU A 72 11.16 -24.08 -9.89
N SER A 73 10.96 -23.63 -11.13
CA SER A 73 11.60 -22.43 -11.69
C SER A 73 13.12 -22.40 -11.49
N LEU A 74 13.82 -23.53 -11.66
CA LEU A 74 15.23 -23.70 -11.30
C LEU A 74 16.14 -22.67 -11.97
N ALA A 75 15.85 -22.29 -13.22
CA ALA A 75 16.61 -21.26 -13.93
C ALA A 75 16.49 -19.89 -13.25
N LEU A 76 15.28 -19.53 -12.80
CA LEU A 76 15.03 -18.29 -12.06
C LEU A 76 15.64 -18.35 -10.66
N VAL A 77 15.51 -19.48 -9.95
CA VAL A 77 16.14 -19.73 -8.64
C VAL A 77 17.65 -19.53 -8.72
N ARG A 78 18.31 -20.08 -9.74
CA ARG A 78 19.75 -19.86 -9.99
C ARG A 78 20.10 -18.40 -10.22
N ALA A 79 19.28 -17.67 -10.98
CA ALA A 79 19.52 -16.25 -11.23
C ALA A 79 19.37 -15.43 -9.94
N LEU A 80 18.33 -15.71 -9.13
CA LEU A 80 18.12 -15.08 -7.82
C LEU A 80 19.25 -15.41 -6.84
N SER A 81 19.66 -16.67 -6.77
CA SER A 81 20.79 -17.12 -5.95
C SER A 81 22.07 -16.35 -6.27
N ARG A 82 22.41 -16.20 -7.56
CA ARG A 82 23.57 -15.38 -8.00
C ARG A 82 23.41 -13.91 -7.64
N ALA A 83 22.24 -13.32 -7.88
CA ALA A 83 21.99 -11.92 -7.60
C ALA A 83 22.07 -11.58 -6.10
N GLN A 84 21.62 -12.49 -5.24
CA GLN A 84 21.57 -12.31 -3.80
C GLN A 84 22.81 -12.84 -3.07
N GLY A 85 23.60 -13.72 -3.70
CA GLY A 85 24.74 -14.38 -3.07
C GLY A 85 24.34 -15.41 -2.01
N ILE A 86 23.23 -16.12 -2.22
CA ILE A 86 22.66 -17.12 -1.29
C ILE A 86 22.45 -18.47 -1.98
N SER A 87 22.24 -19.53 -1.19
CA SER A 87 22.03 -20.88 -1.73
C SER A 87 20.66 -21.05 -2.41
N GLU A 88 20.62 -21.81 -3.51
CA GLU A 88 19.42 -22.07 -4.33
C GLU A 88 18.28 -22.74 -3.55
N ASP A 89 18.62 -23.62 -2.60
CA ASP A 89 17.66 -24.37 -1.78
C ASP A 89 16.88 -23.49 -0.78
N THR A 90 17.33 -22.25 -0.56
CA THR A 90 16.69 -21.27 0.31
C THR A 90 15.59 -20.45 -0.37
N ILE A 91 15.32 -20.70 -1.66
CA ILE A 91 14.44 -19.86 -2.49
C ILE A 91 13.22 -20.66 -2.96
N VAL A 92 12.05 -20.02 -2.90
CA VAL A 92 10.82 -20.49 -3.55
C VAL A 92 10.18 -19.36 -4.35
N CYS A 93 9.81 -19.62 -5.61
CA CYS A 93 9.18 -18.66 -6.50
C CYS A 93 7.65 -18.86 -6.54
N GLY A 94 6.92 -17.79 -6.85
CA GLY A 94 5.45 -17.82 -6.94
C GLY A 94 4.88 -16.73 -7.84
N ALA A 95 3.56 -16.79 -8.02
CA ALA A 95 2.78 -15.90 -8.89
C ALA A 95 2.60 -14.48 -8.31
N GLY A 96 3.73 -13.84 -7.97
CA GLY A 96 3.79 -12.63 -7.15
C GLY A 96 3.96 -12.96 -5.66
N ALA A 97 4.39 -11.96 -4.87
CA ALA A 97 4.52 -12.12 -3.42
C ALA A 97 3.19 -12.50 -2.75
N SER A 98 2.05 -12.02 -3.27
CA SER A 98 0.71 -12.40 -2.84
C SER A 98 0.51 -13.92 -2.81
N ASP A 99 0.80 -14.61 -3.92
CA ASP A 99 0.71 -16.08 -3.99
C ASP A 99 1.55 -16.76 -2.90
N ILE A 100 2.73 -16.23 -2.61
CA ILE A 100 3.62 -16.78 -1.58
C ILE A 100 3.10 -16.50 -0.17
N ILE A 101 2.48 -15.34 0.08
CA ILE A 101 1.82 -15.03 1.35
C ILE A 101 0.72 -16.05 1.64
N TRP A 102 -0.12 -16.36 0.64
CA TRP A 102 -1.17 -17.37 0.75
C TRP A 102 -0.61 -18.78 0.99
N ARG A 103 0.43 -19.17 0.25
CA ARG A 103 1.09 -20.48 0.43
C ARG A 103 1.78 -20.61 1.77
N LEU A 104 2.41 -19.54 2.26
CA LEU A 104 3.03 -19.51 3.59
C LEU A 104 1.96 -19.70 4.67
N ALA A 105 0.85 -18.97 4.59
CA ALA A 105 -0.25 -19.14 5.52
C ALA A 105 -0.82 -20.57 5.49
N ALA A 106 -0.94 -21.17 4.31
CA ALA A 106 -1.38 -22.56 4.14
C ALA A 106 -0.38 -23.59 4.71
N ALA A 107 0.92 -23.36 4.52
CA ALA A 107 1.99 -24.25 4.96
C ALA A 107 2.21 -24.18 6.48
N VAL A 108 2.20 -22.97 7.05
CA VAL A 108 2.47 -22.74 8.47
C VAL A 108 1.21 -22.94 9.32
N ARG A 109 0.03 -22.58 8.78
CA ARG A 109 -1.26 -22.54 9.51
C ARG A 109 -1.12 -21.87 10.89
N PRO A 110 -0.67 -20.60 10.94
CA PRO A 110 -0.41 -19.93 12.21
C PRO A 110 -1.68 -19.85 13.05
N LYS A 111 -1.56 -20.02 14.37
CA LYS A 111 -2.67 -19.75 15.30
C LYS A 111 -2.85 -18.26 15.53
N ARG A 112 -1.77 -17.50 15.45
CA ARG A 112 -1.75 -16.06 15.62
C ARG A 112 -0.70 -15.42 14.73
N ILE A 113 -1.03 -14.25 14.21
CA ILE A 113 -0.08 -13.38 13.54
C ILE A 113 0.02 -12.03 14.25
N VAL A 114 1.19 -11.39 14.14
CA VAL A 114 1.44 -10.04 14.63
C VAL A 114 1.80 -9.16 13.45
N VAL A 115 1.06 -8.07 13.26
CA VAL A 115 1.25 -7.14 12.13
C VAL A 115 1.19 -5.70 12.63
N CYS A 116 1.95 -4.79 12.01
CA CYS A 116 1.77 -3.36 12.27
C CYS A 116 0.43 -2.85 11.69
N ALA A 117 -0.18 -1.86 12.32
CA ALA A 117 -1.31 -1.13 11.75
C ALA A 117 -0.96 0.36 11.62
N PRO A 118 -0.95 0.95 10.41
CA PRO A 118 -1.37 0.36 9.15
C PRO A 118 -0.26 -0.50 8.52
N THR A 119 -0.64 -1.57 7.83
CA THR A 119 0.25 -2.30 6.91
C THR A 119 -0.56 -2.95 5.78
N PHE A 120 0.10 -3.71 4.90
CA PHE A 120 -0.55 -4.42 3.82
C PHE A 120 -1.53 -5.49 4.34
N SER A 121 -2.80 -5.43 3.92
CA SER A 121 -3.88 -6.25 4.49
C SER A 121 -3.77 -7.74 4.17
N GLU A 122 -3.08 -8.11 3.09
CA GLU A 122 -3.06 -9.49 2.60
C GLU A 122 -2.40 -10.46 3.59
N TYR A 123 -1.51 -9.99 4.47
CA TYR A 123 -0.94 -10.83 5.53
C TYR A 123 -2.05 -11.33 6.48
N ALA A 124 -2.91 -10.42 6.92
CA ALA A 124 -4.02 -10.70 7.82
C ALA A 124 -5.12 -11.49 7.12
N GLU A 125 -5.44 -11.16 5.87
CA GLU A 125 -6.44 -11.87 5.07
C GLU A 125 -6.04 -13.35 4.86
N ALA A 126 -4.81 -13.61 4.43
CA ALA A 126 -4.32 -14.96 4.18
C ALA A 126 -4.27 -15.79 5.48
N ALA A 127 -3.76 -15.22 6.57
CA ALA A 127 -3.68 -15.94 7.84
C ALA A 127 -5.07 -16.22 8.45
N SER A 128 -5.97 -15.23 8.43
CA SER A 128 -7.34 -15.38 8.94
C SER A 128 -8.13 -16.43 8.16
N TYR A 129 -7.91 -16.53 6.85
CA TYR A 129 -8.52 -17.58 6.02
C TYR A 129 -8.18 -18.99 6.53
N TYR A 130 -6.98 -19.19 7.07
CA TYR A 130 -6.55 -20.46 7.68
C TYR A 130 -6.82 -20.57 9.18
N GLY A 131 -7.56 -19.62 9.76
CA GLY A 131 -8.03 -19.62 11.14
C GLY A 131 -7.13 -18.92 12.16
N ALA A 132 -6.16 -18.11 11.71
CA ALA A 132 -5.29 -17.37 12.61
C ALA A 132 -6.01 -16.18 13.27
N CYS A 133 -5.68 -15.92 14.54
CA CYS A 133 -6.01 -14.65 15.18
C CYS A 133 -5.03 -13.54 14.72
N VAL A 134 -5.54 -12.36 14.39
CA VAL A 134 -4.70 -11.22 13.98
C VAL A 134 -4.53 -10.28 15.17
N GLN A 135 -3.29 -10.10 15.60
CA GLN A 135 -2.90 -9.09 16.57
C GLN A 135 -2.27 -7.90 15.85
N GLU A 136 -3.01 -6.79 15.79
CA GLU A 136 -2.50 -5.53 15.27
C GLU A 136 -1.66 -4.80 16.32
N PHE A 137 -0.51 -4.29 15.89
CA PHE A 137 0.33 -3.37 16.65
C PHE A 137 0.15 -1.96 16.06
N PRO A 138 -0.70 -1.11 16.66
CA PRO A 138 -1.01 0.21 16.12
C PRO A 138 0.22 1.13 16.16
N LEU A 139 0.53 1.73 15.01
CA LEU A 139 1.57 2.73 14.84
C LEU A 139 0.97 4.13 15.03
N SER A 140 1.79 5.05 15.53
CA SER A 140 1.39 6.40 15.92
C SER A 140 1.58 7.40 14.78
N GLU A 141 0.55 8.21 14.49
CA GLU A 141 0.67 9.36 13.57
C GLU A 141 1.72 10.37 14.07
N ALA A 142 1.86 10.54 15.38
CA ALA A 142 2.81 11.49 15.98
C ALA A 142 4.28 11.10 15.73
N ASP A 143 4.53 9.83 15.42
CA ASP A 143 5.86 9.28 15.16
C ASP A 143 6.04 8.92 13.67
N ASP A 144 5.30 9.58 12.76
CA ASP A 144 5.29 9.29 11.31
C ASP A 144 5.01 7.82 10.97
N PHE A 145 4.29 7.12 11.86
CA PHE A 145 4.05 5.69 11.80
C PHE A 145 5.34 4.85 11.75
N ASP A 146 6.39 5.26 12.47
CA ASP A 146 7.56 4.42 12.68
C ASP A 146 7.24 3.18 13.51
N VAL A 147 7.95 2.09 13.23
CA VAL A 147 7.83 0.85 14.00
C VAL A 147 8.76 0.92 15.22
N PRO A 148 8.23 0.96 16.45
CA PRO A 148 9.06 1.06 17.64
C PRO A 148 9.67 -0.31 18.01
N ALA A 149 10.78 -0.29 18.75
CA ALA A 149 11.43 -1.49 19.28
C ALA A 149 10.51 -2.35 20.17
N SER A 150 9.46 -1.76 20.75
CA SER A 150 8.45 -2.47 21.53
C SER A 150 7.62 -3.47 20.70
N PHE A 151 7.62 -3.38 19.36
CA PHE A 151 6.97 -4.34 18.46
C PHE A 151 7.38 -5.79 18.78
N ALA A 152 8.66 -6.03 19.04
CA ALA A 152 9.15 -7.38 19.35
C ALA A 152 8.46 -7.99 20.58
N ARG A 153 7.99 -7.17 21.54
CA ARG A 153 7.30 -7.67 22.74
C ARG A 153 5.92 -8.26 22.45
N ALA A 154 5.31 -7.91 21.32
CA ALA A 154 4.03 -8.47 20.87
C ALA A 154 4.14 -9.91 20.34
N ILE A 155 5.37 -10.40 20.11
CA ILE A 155 5.63 -11.77 19.68
C ILE A 155 5.78 -12.63 20.94
N GLU A 156 4.80 -13.48 21.24
CA GLU A 156 4.70 -14.08 22.58
C GLU A 156 5.02 -15.56 22.63
N GLY A 157 4.80 -16.33 21.56
CA GLY A 157 4.89 -17.78 21.66
C GLY A 157 5.21 -18.55 20.37
N PRO A 158 5.43 -19.87 20.52
CA PRO A 158 5.76 -20.74 19.41
C PRO A 158 4.61 -20.82 18.40
N GLY A 159 4.96 -20.78 17.11
CA GLY A 159 3.98 -20.80 16.02
C GLY A 159 3.28 -19.47 15.72
N ASP A 160 3.67 -18.37 16.41
CA ASP A 160 3.35 -17.02 15.97
C ASP A 160 4.06 -16.73 14.64
N VAL A 161 3.42 -15.94 13.78
CA VAL A 161 4.07 -15.35 12.60
C VAL A 161 3.99 -13.82 12.70
N ALA A 162 5.14 -13.16 12.81
CA ALA A 162 5.23 -11.70 12.82
C ALA A 162 5.57 -11.20 11.41
N TYR A 163 4.88 -10.16 10.94
CA TYR A 163 5.20 -9.49 9.68
C TYR A 163 5.76 -8.09 9.94
N LEU A 164 6.86 -7.76 9.26
CA LEU A 164 7.38 -6.40 9.13
C LEU A 164 7.47 -6.05 7.65
N CYS A 165 6.81 -4.97 7.21
CA CYS A 165 6.87 -4.50 5.83
C CYS A 165 7.93 -3.38 5.72
N ASN A 166 8.92 -3.56 4.85
CA ASN A 166 10.14 -2.75 4.84
C ASN A 166 10.57 -2.35 3.40
N PRO A 167 10.32 -1.12 2.94
CA PRO A 167 9.50 -0.08 3.57
C PRO A 167 8.02 -0.45 3.69
N ASN A 168 7.34 0.08 4.71
CA ASN A 168 5.96 -0.25 5.02
C ASN A 168 4.98 0.30 3.98
N ASN A 169 3.93 -0.44 3.66
CA ASN A 169 2.81 0.01 2.85
C ASN A 169 1.58 0.18 3.75
N PRO A 170 1.05 1.39 3.96
CA PRO A 170 1.07 2.52 3.02
C PRO A 170 2.00 3.68 3.39
N THR A 171 2.74 3.61 4.49
CA THR A 171 3.46 4.78 5.05
C THR A 171 4.72 5.14 4.26
N GLY A 172 5.38 4.16 3.65
CA GLY A 172 6.61 4.33 2.89
C GLY A 172 7.88 4.33 3.76
N ARG A 173 7.74 4.18 5.08
CA ARG A 173 8.85 4.22 6.05
C ARG A 173 9.65 2.92 6.05
N LEU A 174 10.98 3.02 6.00
CA LEU A 174 11.85 1.89 6.35
C LEU A 174 11.70 1.54 7.83
N VAL A 175 11.83 0.26 8.13
CA VAL A 175 11.95 -0.22 9.51
C VAL A 175 13.41 -0.05 9.94
N ASP A 176 13.62 0.48 11.14
CA ASP A 176 14.97 0.56 11.71
C ASP A 176 15.59 -0.85 11.84
N PRO A 177 16.84 -1.07 11.37
CA PRO A 177 17.48 -2.38 11.43
C PRO A 177 17.50 -2.99 12.85
N SER A 178 17.64 -2.18 13.89
CA SER A 178 17.63 -2.66 15.29
C SER A 178 16.30 -3.27 15.71
N VAL A 179 15.18 -2.81 15.12
CA VAL A 179 13.83 -3.34 15.35
C VAL A 179 13.67 -4.69 14.65
N ILE A 180 14.15 -4.82 13.41
CA ILE A 180 14.17 -6.11 12.69
C ILE A 180 15.03 -7.13 13.46
N ASP A 181 16.19 -6.69 13.95
CA ASP A 181 17.09 -7.51 14.78
C ASP A 181 16.43 -7.97 16.07
N ALA A 182 15.73 -7.07 16.76
CA ALA A 182 15.02 -7.39 17.99
C ALA A 182 13.89 -8.39 17.75
N ALA A 183 13.11 -8.21 16.68
CA ALA A 183 12.05 -9.14 16.28
C ALA A 183 12.62 -10.51 15.90
N ALA A 184 13.71 -10.56 15.13
CA ALA A 184 14.36 -11.81 14.74
C ALA A 184 14.87 -12.59 15.95
N ARG A 185 15.57 -11.92 16.89
CA ARG A 185 16.01 -12.54 18.16
C ARG A 185 14.84 -13.04 18.98
N ARG A 186 13.75 -12.27 19.04
CA ARG A 186 12.55 -12.69 19.78
C ARG A 186 11.91 -13.92 19.16
N CYS A 187 11.78 -13.96 17.83
CA CYS A 187 11.24 -15.13 17.13
C CYS A 187 12.05 -16.40 17.40
N GLU A 188 13.38 -16.30 17.40
CA GLU A 188 14.25 -17.42 17.76
C GLU A 188 14.04 -17.88 19.22
N GLN A 189 13.92 -16.93 20.16
CA GLN A 189 13.70 -17.25 21.59
C GLN A 189 12.37 -17.96 21.87
N VAL A 190 11.30 -17.61 21.15
CA VAL A 190 9.97 -18.18 21.41
C VAL A 190 9.54 -19.26 20.41
N GLY A 191 10.32 -19.53 19.38
CA GLY A 191 9.94 -20.48 18.32
C GLY A 191 8.88 -19.93 17.36
N ALA A 192 8.90 -18.62 17.11
CA ALA A 192 8.04 -17.95 16.12
C ALA A 192 8.78 -17.76 14.78
N LEU A 193 8.06 -17.27 13.76
CA LEU A 193 8.61 -16.90 12.46
C LEU A 193 8.47 -15.39 12.24
N LEU A 194 9.56 -14.73 11.85
CA LEU A 194 9.54 -13.37 11.34
C LEU A 194 9.52 -13.41 9.80
N VAL A 195 8.54 -12.75 9.19
CA VAL A 195 8.49 -12.51 7.74
C VAL A 195 8.72 -11.03 7.50
N VAL A 196 9.78 -10.70 6.76
CA VAL A 196 10.08 -9.33 6.34
C VAL A 196 9.69 -9.16 4.88
N ASP A 197 8.73 -8.29 4.59
CA ASP A 197 8.33 -7.96 3.23
C ASP A 197 9.23 -6.83 2.69
N GLU A 198 10.11 -7.19 1.76
CA GLU A 198 11.06 -6.29 1.09
C GLU A 198 10.64 -5.96 -0.36
N CYS A 199 9.36 -6.09 -0.71
CA CYS A 199 8.85 -5.83 -2.07
C CYS A 199 9.10 -4.38 -2.55
N PHE A 200 9.27 -3.43 -1.63
CA PHE A 200 9.61 -2.03 -1.93
C PHE A 200 11.06 -1.66 -1.61
N LEU A 201 11.86 -2.55 -1.01
CA LEU A 201 13.19 -2.22 -0.51
C LEU A 201 14.13 -1.71 -1.60
N GLY A 202 14.03 -2.24 -2.82
CA GLY A 202 14.89 -1.81 -3.93
C GLY A 202 14.71 -0.36 -4.38
N PHE A 203 13.73 0.39 -3.87
CA PHE A 203 13.62 1.84 -4.06
C PHE A 203 14.38 2.66 -3.01
N ALA A 204 14.77 2.05 -1.90
CA ALA A 204 15.51 2.73 -0.84
C ALA A 204 16.96 2.99 -1.26
N PRO A 205 17.59 4.06 -0.75
CA PRO A 205 19.04 4.15 -0.75
C PRO A 205 19.61 2.98 0.07
N ASP A 206 20.77 2.46 -0.33
CA ASP A 206 21.48 1.38 0.39
C ASP A 206 20.62 0.12 0.61
N ALA A 207 19.72 -0.16 -0.33
CA ALA A 207 18.79 -1.29 -0.27
C ALA A 207 19.50 -2.64 -0.04
N ARG A 208 20.72 -2.78 -0.57
CA ARG A 208 21.50 -4.01 -0.46
C ARG A 208 22.00 -4.21 0.98
N GLU A 209 22.48 -3.15 1.60
CA GLU A 209 23.00 -3.11 2.97
C GLU A 209 21.87 -3.28 4.00
N ARG A 210 20.66 -2.79 3.65
CA ARG A 210 19.47 -2.87 4.51
C ARG A 210 18.70 -4.19 4.42
N SER A 211 18.90 -4.97 3.35
CA SER A 211 18.19 -6.23 3.17
C SER A 211 18.60 -7.27 4.21
N VAL A 212 17.63 -8.02 4.74
CA VAL A 212 17.88 -9.16 5.62
C VAL A 212 17.82 -10.50 4.88
N ALA A 213 17.86 -10.50 3.54
CA ALA A 213 17.84 -11.71 2.71
C ALA A 213 18.95 -12.72 3.07
N ALA A 214 20.19 -12.25 3.26
CA ALA A 214 21.30 -13.11 3.65
C ALA A 214 21.08 -13.75 5.04
N ARG A 215 20.53 -12.98 5.99
CA ARG A 215 20.15 -13.52 7.31
C ARG A 215 19.03 -14.55 7.18
N ALA A 216 18.01 -14.25 6.38
CA ALA A 216 16.89 -15.16 6.16
C ALA A 216 17.37 -16.49 5.58
N ALA A 217 18.28 -16.48 4.60
CA ALA A 217 18.87 -17.67 4.00
C ALA A 217 19.64 -18.54 5.02
N CYS A 218 20.12 -17.96 6.13
CA CYS A 218 20.84 -18.67 7.19
C CYS A 218 20.00 -18.91 8.46
N SER A 219 18.71 -18.57 8.47
CA SER A 219 17.86 -18.64 9.65
C SER A 219 16.66 -19.56 9.46
N ARG A 220 16.30 -20.28 10.53
CA ARG A 220 15.04 -21.04 10.60
C ARG A 220 13.83 -20.20 11.02
N HIS A 221 14.07 -18.99 11.53
CA HIS A 221 13.08 -18.11 12.14
C HIS A 221 12.88 -16.79 11.39
N VAL A 222 13.57 -16.59 10.26
CA VAL A 222 13.43 -15.41 9.41
C VAL A 222 13.16 -15.84 7.98
N ALA A 223 12.19 -15.19 7.35
CA ALA A 223 11.90 -15.29 5.93
C ALA A 223 11.80 -13.89 5.33
N VAL A 224 12.16 -13.75 4.05
CA VAL A 224 12.02 -12.49 3.29
C VAL A 224 11.11 -12.71 2.12
N LEU A 225 10.11 -11.84 1.95
CA LEU A 225 9.29 -11.75 0.73
C LEU A 225 9.87 -10.67 -0.18
N SER A 226 9.91 -10.94 -1.48
CA SER A 226 10.22 -9.93 -2.49
C SER A 226 9.47 -10.17 -3.79
N ALA A 227 9.43 -9.16 -4.65
CA ALA A 227 8.63 -9.20 -5.87
C ALA A 227 9.25 -8.41 -7.02
N PHE A 228 8.93 -8.87 -8.23
CA PHE A 228 9.26 -8.16 -9.46
C PHE A 228 8.20 -7.12 -9.86
N THR A 229 7.12 -7.03 -9.08
CA THR A 229 5.96 -6.20 -9.44
C THR A 229 6.23 -4.71 -9.35
N LYS A 230 7.06 -4.26 -8.39
CA LYS A 230 7.24 -2.85 -8.05
C LYS A 230 8.41 -2.26 -8.84
N LEU A 231 9.64 -2.45 -8.36
CA LEU A 231 10.87 -1.89 -8.93
C LEU A 231 11.07 -2.26 -10.40
N TYR A 232 10.86 -3.54 -10.74
CA TYR A 232 11.07 -4.03 -12.11
C TYR A 232 9.88 -3.75 -13.04
N GLY A 233 8.79 -3.12 -12.57
CA GLY A 233 7.66 -2.79 -13.43
C GLY A 233 6.83 -3.97 -13.94
N MET A 234 7.07 -5.20 -13.44
CA MET A 234 6.49 -6.44 -14.01
C MET A 234 5.20 -6.87 -13.30
N ALA A 235 4.36 -5.93 -12.91
CA ALA A 235 3.14 -6.21 -12.14
C ALA A 235 2.19 -7.19 -12.84
N GLY A 236 2.06 -7.10 -14.17
CA GLY A 236 1.20 -7.97 -14.97
C GLY A 236 1.72 -9.40 -15.17
N LEU A 237 3.04 -9.62 -15.02
CA LEU A 237 3.65 -10.95 -15.17
C LEU A 237 3.52 -11.83 -13.92
N ARG A 238 3.09 -11.25 -12.79
CA ARG A 238 2.83 -11.96 -11.53
C ARG A 238 4.05 -12.77 -11.08
N LEU A 239 5.15 -12.08 -10.70
CA LEU A 239 6.36 -12.76 -10.25
C LEU A 239 6.85 -12.25 -8.90
N GLY A 240 7.15 -13.19 -8.00
CA GLY A 240 7.75 -12.94 -6.69
C GLY A 240 8.44 -14.19 -6.14
N TYR A 241 9.13 -14.04 -5.02
CA TYR A 241 9.88 -15.11 -4.37
C TYR A 241 9.98 -14.88 -2.86
N LEU A 242 10.26 -15.97 -2.14
CA LEU A 242 10.60 -15.95 -0.73
C LEU A 242 11.96 -16.60 -0.50
N ILE A 243 12.70 -16.05 0.46
CA ILE A 243 13.98 -16.56 0.93
C ILE A 243 13.84 -17.02 2.38
N SER A 244 14.28 -18.24 2.69
CA SER A 244 14.44 -18.73 4.06
C SER A 244 15.39 -19.92 4.13
N GLY A 245 16.21 -19.99 5.19
CA GLY A 245 17.02 -21.15 5.54
C GLY A 245 16.23 -22.27 6.21
N ASN A 246 14.93 -22.08 6.42
CA ASN A 246 14.03 -23.10 6.93
C ASN A 246 13.58 -24.05 5.80
N ALA A 247 14.31 -25.15 5.62
CA ALA A 247 14.00 -26.14 4.58
C ALA A 247 12.57 -26.70 4.68
N GLN A 248 12.04 -26.90 5.91
CA GLN A 248 10.67 -27.36 6.11
C GLN A 248 9.63 -26.33 5.65
N LEU A 249 9.89 -25.04 5.90
CA LEU A 249 9.04 -23.95 5.42
C LEU A 249 9.06 -23.86 3.89
N ILE A 250 10.26 -23.90 3.28
CA ILE A 250 10.41 -23.86 1.82
C ILE A 250 9.65 -25.00 1.15
N GLU A 251 9.82 -26.24 1.63
CA GLU A 251 9.11 -27.40 1.11
C GLU A 251 7.60 -27.32 1.35
N GLY A 252 7.18 -26.83 2.52
CA GLY A 252 5.77 -26.58 2.84
C GLY A 252 5.14 -25.60 1.85
N ILE A 253 5.82 -24.50 1.53
CA ILE A 253 5.37 -23.50 0.56
C ILE A 253 5.32 -24.07 -0.86
N ARG A 254 6.32 -24.88 -1.28
CA ARG A 254 6.31 -25.54 -2.60
C ARG A 254 5.13 -26.50 -2.78
N ARG A 255 4.77 -27.22 -1.72
CA ARG A 255 3.62 -28.13 -1.71
C ARG A 255 2.28 -27.40 -1.57
N ALA A 256 2.29 -26.21 -0.96
CA ALA A 256 1.14 -25.36 -0.87
C ALA A 256 0.86 -24.70 -2.23
N GLY A 257 -0.39 -24.74 -2.67
CA GLY A 257 -0.82 -24.11 -3.93
C GLY A 257 -0.73 -25.01 -5.16
N GLN A 258 -0.85 -24.39 -6.33
CA GLN A 258 -0.90 -25.10 -7.61
C GLN A 258 0.51 -25.42 -8.12
N ALA A 259 0.62 -26.56 -8.83
CA ALA A 259 1.79 -26.89 -9.62
C ALA A 259 1.98 -25.84 -10.74
N TRP A 260 3.24 -25.58 -11.11
CA TRP A 260 3.64 -24.58 -12.11
C TRP A 260 3.11 -23.16 -11.81
N PRO A 261 3.44 -22.60 -10.64
CA PRO A 261 2.90 -21.31 -10.23
C PRO A 261 3.40 -20.13 -11.06
N VAL A 262 4.58 -20.28 -11.66
CA VAL A 262 5.22 -19.23 -12.46
C VAL A 262 5.19 -19.62 -13.93
N SER A 263 4.77 -18.71 -14.79
CA SER A 263 4.78 -18.93 -16.24
C SER A 263 6.20 -18.83 -16.81
N SER A 264 6.48 -19.55 -17.89
CA SER A 264 7.77 -19.48 -18.61
C SER A 264 8.11 -18.06 -19.09
N VAL A 265 7.09 -17.27 -19.42
CA VAL A 265 7.21 -15.85 -19.79
C VAL A 265 7.68 -15.00 -18.60
N ALA A 266 7.10 -15.22 -17.42
CA ALA A 266 7.49 -14.53 -16.20
C ALA A 266 8.92 -14.90 -15.78
N GLU A 267 9.30 -16.18 -15.84
CA GLU A 267 10.67 -16.63 -15.54
C GLU A 267 11.70 -15.96 -16.45
N ALA A 268 11.48 -16.00 -17.77
CA ALA A 268 12.40 -15.42 -18.74
C ALA A 268 12.56 -13.91 -18.54
N ALA A 269 11.46 -13.20 -18.30
CA ALA A 269 11.49 -11.76 -18.00
C ALA A 269 12.20 -11.47 -16.68
N GLY A 270 11.93 -12.26 -15.64
CA GLY A 270 12.55 -12.16 -14.31
C GLY A 270 14.07 -12.30 -14.38
N ILE A 271 14.57 -13.33 -15.07
CA ILE A 271 16.00 -13.58 -15.26
C ILE A 271 16.65 -12.38 -15.97
N ALA A 272 16.08 -11.94 -17.09
CA ALA A 272 16.62 -10.80 -17.84
C ALA A 272 16.57 -9.48 -17.05
N ALA A 273 15.57 -9.29 -16.20
CA ALA A 273 15.43 -8.13 -15.33
C ALA A 273 16.50 -8.10 -14.22
N LEU A 274 16.84 -9.25 -13.62
CA LEU A 274 17.91 -9.37 -12.62
C LEU A 274 19.29 -9.00 -13.18
N GLU A 275 19.52 -9.29 -14.46
CA GLU A 275 20.78 -9.00 -15.14
C GLU A 275 20.91 -7.53 -15.59
N ASP A 276 19.83 -6.76 -15.59
CA ASP A 276 19.81 -5.36 -16.02
C ASP A 276 19.96 -4.40 -14.84
N VAL A 277 21.08 -4.54 -14.13
CA VAL A 277 21.41 -3.78 -12.92
C VAL A 277 21.44 -2.27 -13.18
N GLU A 278 21.91 -1.85 -14.37
CA GLU A 278 22.01 -0.44 -14.74
C GLU A 278 20.63 0.21 -14.94
N TYR A 279 19.69 -0.48 -15.59
CA TYR A 279 18.32 0.01 -15.74
C TYR A 279 17.64 0.20 -14.37
N VAL A 280 17.81 -0.77 -13.47
CA VAL A 280 17.25 -0.71 -12.12
C VAL A 280 17.86 0.44 -11.33
N SER A 281 19.19 0.60 -11.34
CA SER A 281 19.88 1.68 -10.64
C SER A 281 19.40 3.05 -11.13
N ARG A 282 19.40 3.28 -12.46
CA ARG A 282 18.93 4.55 -13.02
C ARG A 282 17.49 4.86 -12.65
N THR A 283 16.61 3.85 -12.67
CA THR A 283 15.21 4.05 -12.30
C THR A 283 15.07 4.44 -10.82
N ARG A 284 15.77 3.75 -9.92
CA ARG A 284 15.78 4.08 -8.49
C ARG A 284 16.22 5.53 -8.27
N ASP A 285 17.31 5.95 -8.92
CA ASP A 285 17.89 7.28 -8.72
C ASP A 285 16.95 8.38 -9.24
N VAL A 286 16.31 8.17 -10.41
CA VAL A 286 15.27 9.09 -10.92
C VAL A 286 14.09 9.17 -9.96
N LEU A 287 13.59 8.03 -9.48
CA LEU A 287 12.43 8.01 -8.57
C LEU A 287 12.73 8.62 -7.21
N ALA A 288 13.97 8.51 -6.72
CA ALA A 288 14.38 9.20 -5.49
C ALA A 288 14.29 10.73 -5.66
N GLY A 289 14.77 11.27 -6.78
CA GLY A 289 14.64 12.69 -7.10
C GLY A 289 13.18 13.14 -7.27
N GLU A 290 12.37 12.34 -7.96
CA GLU A 290 10.94 12.62 -8.13
C GLU A 290 10.14 12.53 -6.83
N ARG A 291 10.51 11.63 -5.92
CA ARG A 291 9.91 11.51 -4.59
C ARG A 291 10.17 12.75 -3.76
N ALA A 292 11.42 13.20 -3.72
CA ALA A 292 11.81 14.42 -3.02
C ALA A 292 11.07 15.65 -3.58
N TRP A 293 11.01 15.76 -4.92
CA TRP A 293 10.29 16.85 -5.58
C TRP A 293 8.79 16.83 -5.27
N LEU A 294 8.12 15.68 -5.45
CA LEU A 294 6.67 15.58 -5.19
C LEU A 294 6.33 15.82 -3.73
N SER A 295 7.15 15.30 -2.80
CA SER A 295 6.97 15.54 -1.36
C SER A 295 7.04 17.04 -1.03
N HIS A 296 8.02 17.75 -1.61
CA HIS A 296 8.14 19.20 -1.46
C HIS A 296 6.92 19.96 -2.02
N GLU A 297 6.50 19.64 -3.24
CA GLU A 297 5.36 20.30 -3.88
C GLU A 297 4.07 20.11 -3.07
N LEU A 298 3.78 18.89 -2.62
CA LEU A 298 2.58 18.62 -1.82
C LEU A 298 2.65 19.32 -0.45
N SER A 299 3.82 19.32 0.19
CA SER A 299 4.04 20.03 1.46
C SER A 299 3.87 21.55 1.31
N SER A 300 4.31 22.13 0.19
CA SER A 300 4.15 23.56 -0.12
C SER A 300 2.68 23.99 -0.26
N LEU A 301 1.78 23.04 -0.54
CA LEU A 301 0.34 23.24 -0.56
C LEU A 301 -0.32 23.14 0.83
N GLY A 302 0.47 22.94 1.90
CA GLY A 302 0.00 22.80 3.27
C GLY A 302 -0.48 21.39 3.64
N LEU A 303 -0.19 20.37 2.80
CA LEU A 303 -0.51 18.98 3.10
C LEU A 303 0.57 18.38 4.01
N SER A 304 0.18 17.53 4.95
CA SER A 304 1.15 16.73 5.72
C SER A 304 1.54 15.49 4.91
N VAL A 305 2.83 15.31 4.66
CA VAL A 305 3.38 14.19 3.87
C VAL A 305 4.32 13.39 4.76
N VAL A 306 4.03 12.10 4.94
CA VAL A 306 4.90 11.20 5.70
C VAL A 306 6.19 10.95 4.88
N PRO A 307 7.39 11.04 5.48
CA PRO A 307 8.62 10.72 4.77
C PRO A 307 8.60 9.28 4.25
N SER A 308 9.17 9.04 3.07
CA SER A 308 9.09 7.75 2.40
C SER A 308 10.40 7.39 1.71
N ASP A 309 10.70 6.10 1.73
CA ASP A 309 11.81 5.45 1.06
C ASP A 309 11.35 4.57 -0.12
N ALA A 310 10.04 4.45 -0.32
CA ALA A 310 9.43 3.69 -1.42
C ALA A 310 9.12 4.58 -2.64
N ASN A 311 8.42 4.05 -3.64
CA ASN A 311 7.93 4.83 -4.80
C ASN A 311 6.50 5.37 -4.61
N PHE A 312 6.16 5.80 -3.41
CA PHE A 312 4.85 6.38 -3.08
C PHE A 312 4.95 7.24 -1.81
N LEU A 313 3.95 8.09 -1.59
CA LEU A 313 3.82 8.98 -0.44
C LEU A 313 2.48 8.75 0.25
N LEU A 314 2.47 8.77 1.58
CA LEU A 314 1.25 8.85 2.38
C LEU A 314 0.99 10.33 2.71
N VAL A 315 -0.20 10.80 2.35
CA VAL A 315 -0.56 12.23 2.38
C VAL A 315 -1.83 12.40 3.20
N ARG A 316 -1.77 13.27 4.21
CA ARG A 316 -2.92 13.71 5.00
C ARG A 316 -3.58 14.89 4.30
N THR A 317 -4.89 14.80 4.12
CA THR A 317 -5.72 15.81 3.47
C THR A 317 -6.58 16.55 4.50
N PRO A 318 -6.87 17.85 4.31
CA PRO A 318 -7.71 18.62 5.24
C PRO A 318 -9.19 18.20 5.21
N ALA A 319 -9.64 17.54 4.13
CA ALA A 319 -11.00 17.07 3.95
C ALA A 319 -11.03 15.61 3.44
N LYS A 320 -12.11 14.89 3.78
CA LYS A 320 -12.31 13.47 3.47
C LYS A 320 -12.64 13.19 2.01
N ASP A 321 -13.12 14.20 1.27
CA ASP A 321 -13.61 14.08 -0.10
C ASP A 321 -12.59 14.55 -1.15
N ILE A 322 -11.36 14.91 -0.73
CA ILE A 322 -10.28 15.31 -1.63
C ILE A 322 -9.96 14.21 -2.66
N PRO A 323 -9.85 12.91 -2.30
CA PRO A 323 -9.67 11.85 -3.29
C PRO A 323 -10.76 11.82 -4.38
N GLU A 324 -12.03 12.03 -4.03
CA GLU A 324 -13.15 12.12 -4.96
C GLU A 324 -13.05 13.35 -5.88
N ARG A 325 -12.59 14.47 -5.34
CA ARG A 325 -12.40 15.71 -6.10
C ARG A 325 -11.21 15.63 -7.06
N LEU A 326 -10.12 14.97 -6.65
CA LEU A 326 -8.99 14.63 -7.53
C LEU A 326 -9.45 13.70 -8.66
N TYR A 327 -10.29 12.73 -8.35
CA TYR A 327 -10.85 11.83 -9.36
C TYR A 327 -11.68 12.59 -10.41
N LYS A 328 -12.50 13.58 -9.99
CA LYS A 328 -13.20 14.49 -10.92
C LYS A 328 -12.26 15.34 -11.78
N GLN A 329 -11.01 15.51 -11.38
CA GLN A 329 -9.94 16.17 -12.15
C GLN A 329 -9.11 15.17 -13.01
N GLY A 330 -9.55 13.91 -13.11
CA GLY A 330 -8.87 12.87 -13.87
C GLY A 330 -7.62 12.32 -13.18
N VAL A 331 -7.56 12.37 -11.85
CA VAL A 331 -6.45 11.83 -11.05
C VAL A 331 -6.98 10.83 -10.03
N LEU A 332 -6.66 9.54 -10.19
CA LEU A 332 -7.05 8.49 -9.26
C LEU A 332 -5.96 8.30 -8.20
N VAL A 333 -6.30 8.44 -6.92
CA VAL A 333 -5.41 8.17 -5.78
C VAL A 333 -5.93 7.01 -4.95
N ARG A 334 -5.09 6.41 -4.10
CA ARG A 334 -5.53 5.35 -3.19
C ARG A 334 -6.08 5.97 -1.90
N THR A 335 -7.38 5.83 -1.63
CA THR A 335 -7.93 6.14 -0.29
C THR A 335 -7.35 5.18 0.75
N CYS A 336 -7.18 5.63 1.99
CA CYS A 336 -6.59 4.80 3.05
C CYS A 336 -7.60 4.36 4.14
N ASP A 337 -8.90 4.51 3.89
CA ASP A 337 -9.96 4.14 4.84
C ASP A 337 -10.14 2.64 5.09
N SER A 338 -9.52 1.79 4.25
CA SER A 338 -9.47 0.34 4.46
C SER A 338 -8.24 -0.12 5.25
N PHE A 339 -7.33 0.78 5.61
CA PHE A 339 -6.19 0.46 6.48
C PHE A 339 -6.56 0.78 7.92
N SER A 340 -6.35 -0.18 8.82
CA SER A 340 -6.50 0.04 10.26
C SER A 340 -5.73 1.28 10.70
N VAL A 341 -6.26 2.00 11.70
CA VAL A 341 -5.80 3.30 12.23
C VAL A 341 -5.80 4.50 11.27
N LEU A 342 -5.97 4.30 9.96
CA LEU A 342 -6.13 5.38 9.00
C LEU A 342 -7.61 5.69 8.74
N SER A 343 -7.87 6.78 8.03
CA SER A 343 -9.21 7.24 7.68
C SER A 343 -9.23 7.89 6.30
N ARG A 344 -10.40 8.43 5.90
CA ARG A 344 -10.54 9.18 4.63
C ARG A 344 -9.77 10.51 4.57
N PHE A 345 -9.22 10.97 5.69
CA PHE A 345 -8.26 12.07 5.70
C PHE A 345 -6.87 11.66 5.19
N TRP A 346 -6.67 10.38 4.84
CA TRP A 346 -5.42 9.87 4.33
C TRP A 346 -5.61 9.31 2.92
N CYS A 347 -4.67 9.63 2.05
CA CYS A 347 -4.53 8.99 0.75
C CYS A 347 -3.07 8.65 0.47
N ARG A 348 -2.84 7.61 -0.34
CA ARG A 348 -1.53 7.24 -0.84
C ARG A 348 -1.45 7.56 -2.33
N VAL A 349 -0.34 8.18 -2.72
CA VAL A 349 -0.06 8.54 -4.12
C VAL A 349 1.27 7.93 -4.55
N ALA A 350 1.29 7.29 -5.71
CA ALA A 350 2.52 6.80 -6.32
C ALA A 350 3.46 7.97 -6.69
N VAL A 351 4.76 7.71 -6.71
CA VAL A 351 5.74 8.60 -7.33
C VAL A 351 5.89 8.14 -8.78
N ARG A 352 5.53 9.00 -9.73
CA ARG A 352 5.51 8.71 -11.16
C ARG A 352 6.53 9.59 -11.91
N THR A 353 6.34 9.81 -13.22
CA THR A 353 7.20 10.74 -13.99
C THR A 353 6.97 12.19 -13.57
N ARG A 354 7.95 13.08 -13.80
CA ARG A 354 7.83 14.52 -13.48
C ARG A 354 6.55 15.15 -14.05
N LYS A 355 6.22 14.84 -15.31
CA LYS A 355 5.03 15.37 -15.98
C LYS A 355 3.74 14.93 -15.27
N GLU A 356 3.66 13.67 -14.88
CA GLU A 356 2.50 13.14 -14.16
C GLU A 356 2.46 13.71 -12.73
N ASN A 357 3.59 13.74 -12.02
CA ASN A 357 3.69 14.30 -10.66
C ASN A 357 3.27 15.78 -10.62
N ALA A 358 3.67 16.57 -11.62
CA ALA A 358 3.22 17.96 -11.75
C ALA A 358 1.70 18.07 -11.98
N ARG A 359 1.11 17.15 -12.74
CA ARG A 359 -0.35 17.09 -12.90
C ARG A 359 -1.05 16.73 -11.59
N LEU A 360 -0.50 15.84 -10.78
CA LEU A 360 -1.00 15.55 -9.43
C LEU A 360 -0.93 16.78 -8.52
N ALA A 361 0.22 17.46 -8.44
CA ALA A 361 0.40 18.66 -7.63
C ALA A 361 -0.56 19.78 -8.04
N MET A 362 -0.73 20.02 -9.35
CA MET A 362 -1.72 20.97 -9.86
C MET A 362 -3.16 20.58 -9.50
N ALA A 363 -3.50 19.30 -9.56
CA ALA A 363 -4.83 18.82 -9.18
C ALA A 363 -5.10 19.08 -7.69
N PHE A 364 -4.14 18.77 -6.81
CA PHE A 364 -4.21 19.12 -5.38
C PHE A 364 -4.38 20.63 -5.17
N SER A 365 -3.58 21.46 -5.84
CA SER A 365 -3.68 22.92 -5.72
C SER A 365 -5.08 23.44 -6.08
N ARG A 366 -5.69 22.92 -7.15
CA ARG A 366 -7.05 23.32 -7.57
C ARG A 366 -8.12 22.90 -6.56
N VAL A 367 -8.07 21.66 -6.06
CA VAL A 367 -9.07 21.19 -5.09
C VAL A 367 -8.93 21.93 -3.76
N LEU A 368 -7.71 22.25 -3.31
CA LEU A 368 -7.52 23.01 -2.07
C LEU A 368 -7.98 24.48 -2.21
N ARG A 369 -7.74 25.14 -3.35
CA ARG A 369 -8.21 26.52 -3.58
C ARG A 369 -9.73 26.65 -3.65
N ALA A 370 -10.40 25.64 -4.19
CA ALA A 370 -11.87 25.64 -4.26
C ALA A 370 -12.53 25.56 -2.86
N GLU A 371 -11.81 25.15 -1.80
CA GLU A 371 -12.30 25.25 -0.41
C GLU A 371 -12.19 26.67 0.15
N GLY A 372 -11.09 27.38 -0.15
CA GLY A 372 -10.88 28.75 0.30
C GLY A 372 -11.88 29.75 -0.30
N ALA A 373 -12.29 29.54 -1.55
CA ALA A 373 -13.26 30.42 -2.24
C ALA A 373 -14.72 30.22 -1.78
N SER A 374 -15.04 29.10 -1.11
CA SER A 374 -16.36 28.85 -0.52
C SER A 374 -16.50 29.33 0.93
N GLY A 375 -15.43 29.90 1.51
CA GLY A 375 -15.41 30.39 2.90
C GLY A 375 -15.54 31.91 3.07
N GLU A 376 -15.59 32.68 1.98
CA GLU A 376 -15.73 34.14 2.03
C GLU A 376 -16.99 34.60 1.26
N GLY A 377 -18.04 34.98 2.01
CA GLY A 377 -19.08 35.90 1.53
C GLY A 377 -20.51 35.36 1.46
N GLU A 378 -21.25 35.48 2.56
CA GLU A 378 -22.60 36.05 2.49
C GLU A 378 -22.56 37.37 3.30
N PRO A 379 -22.79 38.54 2.69
CA PRO A 379 -22.95 39.78 3.43
C PRO A 379 -24.30 39.74 4.17
N ASP A 380 -24.27 40.01 5.48
CA ASP A 380 -25.46 40.26 6.30
C ASP A 380 -26.20 41.49 5.75
N GLU A 381 -27.25 41.25 4.94
CA GLU A 381 -28.17 42.30 4.49
C GLU A 381 -29.00 42.80 5.68
N ARG A 382 -28.46 43.82 6.37
CA ARG A 382 -29.27 44.76 7.13
C ARG A 382 -29.61 45.98 6.28
N GLY A 383 -30.92 46.18 6.08
CA GLY A 383 -31.56 47.42 5.64
C GLY A 383 -32.65 47.10 4.62
N GLY A 384 -33.93 47.34 4.82
CA GLY A 384 -34.68 48.16 5.78
C GLY A 384 -35.90 48.69 5.02
N ALA A 385 -37.11 48.56 5.56
CA ALA A 385 -38.26 49.37 5.16
C ALA A 385 -39.37 49.31 6.21
N SER A 386 -39.92 50.48 6.52
CA SER A 386 -40.87 50.80 7.57
C SER A 386 -42.34 50.56 7.20
N CYS A 387 -43.17 50.46 8.25
CA CYS A 387 -44.45 51.17 8.46
C CYS A 387 -45.64 50.27 8.85
N GLY A 388 -46.26 50.60 9.99
CA GLY A 388 -47.73 50.69 10.08
C GLY A 388 -48.43 49.84 11.14
N GLY A 389 -48.64 50.41 12.33
CA GLY A 389 -49.99 50.59 12.90
C GLY A 389 -50.61 49.52 13.83
N ALA A 390 -51.01 50.01 15.02
CA ALA A 390 -52.18 49.61 15.84
C ALA A 390 -52.11 48.26 16.61
N MET A 391 -52.60 48.07 17.85
CA MET A 391 -53.12 48.89 18.96
C MET A 391 -53.51 47.87 20.07
N ALA A 392 -53.47 48.27 21.36
CA ALA A 392 -54.12 47.65 22.55
C ALA A 392 -53.67 46.23 22.97
N GLY A 393 -53.61 45.82 24.23
CA GLY A 393 -53.95 46.37 25.55
C GLY A 393 -53.48 45.31 26.58
N ALA A 394 -52.88 45.72 27.69
CA ALA A 394 -53.50 45.80 29.02
C ALA A 394 -53.18 44.58 29.92
N ASP A 395 -52.86 44.93 31.17
CA ASP A 395 -52.80 44.12 32.40
C ASP A 395 -51.68 43.07 32.54
N GLY A 396 -50.94 42.96 33.65
CA GLY A 396 -51.05 43.61 34.96
C GLY A 396 -50.72 42.58 36.06
N ARG A 397 -49.83 42.95 36.98
CA ARG A 397 -49.54 42.29 38.29
C ARG A 397 -48.81 40.94 38.20
N GLY A 398 -47.90 40.55 39.08
CA GLY A 398 -47.38 41.16 40.29
C GLY A 398 -46.47 40.15 41.00
N SER A 399 -45.50 40.69 41.74
CA SER A 399 -44.87 40.16 42.97
C SER A 399 -44.32 38.73 43.05
N ALA A 400 -42.99 38.71 43.18
CA ALA A 400 -42.24 38.32 44.39
C ALA A 400 -42.06 36.85 44.79
N LYS A 401 -40.76 36.51 44.99
CA LYS A 401 -40.15 35.70 46.08
C LYS A 401 -40.61 34.24 46.20
N GLU A 402 -39.85 33.26 46.67
CA GLU A 402 -38.55 33.07 47.34
C GLU A 402 -38.24 31.56 47.08
N VAL A 403 -37.02 31.16 46.72
CA VAL A 403 -36.06 30.50 47.65
C VAL A 403 -36.54 29.13 48.19
N ASP A 404 -35.99 28.05 47.62
CA ASP A 404 -35.09 27.07 48.27
C ASP A 404 -35.39 25.56 48.17
N THR A 405 -34.27 24.85 48.07
CA THR A 405 -33.96 23.47 48.51
C THR A 405 -34.65 22.25 47.90
N ARG A 406 -33.80 21.49 47.19
CA ARG A 406 -33.43 20.08 47.41
C ARG A 406 -34.56 19.05 47.62
N GLY A 407 -34.62 18.15 46.64
CA GLY A 407 -35.06 16.76 46.74
C GLY A 407 -34.48 16.01 45.55
#